data_AF-A0A970JDS2-F1
#
_entry.id   AF-A0A970JDS2-F1
#
_cell.length_a   1.000
_cell.length_b   1.000
_cell.length_c   1.000
_cell.angle_alpha   90.00
_cell.angle_beta   90.00
_cell.angle_gamma   90.00
#
_symmetry.space_group_name_H-M   'P 1'
#
loop_
_entity.id
_entity.type
_entity.pdbx_description
1 polymer ?
#
loop_
_entity_poly.entity_id
_entity_poly.type
_entity_poly.pdbx_seq_one_letter_code
_entity_poly.pdbx_strand_id
1 'polypeptide(L)' 'MLIEMLVGKIHRATVTDANLNYIGSVTIDKALMDAAGILEHQKVQIVNNNNGERLDTYVIAGEEGSGQICL' A
#
# COMPACT_ATOMS: atom_id res chain seq x y z
N MET A 1 -14.93 -23.87 -8.00
CA MET A 1 -15.06 -22.44 -8.34
C MET A 1 -14.29 -21.66 -7.29
N LEU A 2 -13.46 -20.69 -7.68
CA LEU A 2 -12.73 -19.80 -6.79
C LEU A 2 -13.27 -18.38 -6.97
N ILE A 3 -13.39 -17.60 -5.87
CA ILE A 3 -13.86 -16.21 -5.88
C ILE A 3 -12.75 -15.34 -5.30
N GLU A 4 -12.47 -14.20 -5.93
CA GLU A 4 -11.57 -13.18 -5.39
C GLU A 4 -12.36 -12.21 -4.49
N MET A 5 -11.90 -12.05 -3.26
CA MET A 5 -12.54 -11.20 -2.25
C MET A 5 -11.52 -10.20 -1.71
N LEU A 6 -12.00 -9.01 -1.32
CA LEU A 6 -11.18 -8.04 -0.62
C LEU A 6 -10.79 -8.59 0.76
N VAL A 7 -9.48 -8.75 0.99
CA VAL A 7 -8.96 -9.23 2.28
C VAL A 7 -8.87 -8.09 3.30
N GLY A 8 -8.45 -6.90 2.86
CA GLY A 8 -8.33 -5.72 3.71
C GLY A 8 -8.05 -4.46 2.90
N LYS A 9 -8.19 -3.29 3.54
CA LYS A 9 -7.89 -1.99 2.90
C LYS A 9 -7.41 -0.97 3.92
N ILE A 10 -6.50 -0.10 3.49
CA ILE A 10 -6.19 1.16 4.17
C ILE A 10 -6.98 2.26 3.46
N HIS A 11 -7.95 2.85 4.14
CA HIS A 11 -8.86 3.80 3.51
C HIS A 11 -8.36 5.24 3.64
N ARG A 12 -8.22 5.94 2.50
CA ARG A 12 -7.84 7.36 2.42
C ARG A 12 -6.52 7.70 3.12
N ALA A 13 -5.52 6.83 2.96
CA ALA A 13 -4.16 7.14 3.37
C ALA A 13 -3.62 8.35 2.58
N THR A 14 -2.71 9.10 3.19
CA THR A 14 -2.01 10.21 2.55
C THR A 14 -0.63 9.74 2.13
N VAL A 15 -0.27 9.93 0.86
CA VAL A 15 1.10 9.69 0.37
C VAL A 15 2.04 10.62 1.12
N THR A 16 3.00 10.05 1.84
CA THR A 16 3.95 10.80 2.67
C THR A 16 5.20 11.19 1.89
N ASP A 17 5.58 10.38 0.90
CA ASP A 17 6.73 10.63 0.02
C ASP A 17 6.51 9.95 -1.34
N ALA A 18 7.21 10.41 -2.37
CA ALA A 18 7.18 9.80 -3.70
C ALA A 18 8.56 9.92 -4.38
N ASN A 19 9.13 8.78 -4.78
CA ASN A 19 10.47 8.72 -5.39
C ASN A 19 10.45 7.99 -6.73
N LEU A 20 10.70 8.73 -7.81
CA LEU A 20 10.71 8.21 -9.18
C LEU A 20 11.75 7.08 -9.39
N ASN A 21 12.82 7.05 -8.60
CA ASN A 21 13.85 6.02 -8.68
C ASN A 21 13.56 4.83 -7.76
N TYR A 22 12.46 4.86 -7.00
CA TYR A 22 12.01 3.75 -6.19
C TYR A 22 11.34 2.71 -7.08
N ILE A 23 11.87 1.49 -7.06
CA ILE A 23 11.56 0.49 -8.08
C ILE A 23 10.28 -0.26 -7.70
N GLY A 24 9.15 0.37 -8.03
CA GLY A 24 7.89 -0.31 -8.33
C GLY A 24 7.23 -1.07 -7.18
N SER A 25 7.46 -0.65 -5.93
CA SER A 25 6.74 -1.11 -4.73
C SER A 25 6.05 0.05 -4.02
N VAL A 26 5.31 -0.24 -2.95
CA VAL A 26 4.84 0.78 -2.00
C VAL A 26 5.40 0.46 -0.61
N THR A 27 6.03 1.43 0.04
CA THR A 27 6.38 1.29 1.46
C THR A 27 5.20 1.70 2.31
N ILE A 28 4.77 0.85 3.24
CA ILE A 28 3.65 1.12 4.16
C ILE A 28 4.13 0.91 5.59
N ASP A 29 3.79 1.83 6.49
CA ASP A 29 3.94 1.65 7.93
C ASP A 29 3.41 0.27 8.36
N LYS A 30 4.27 -0.50 9.03
CA LYS A 30 3.97 -1.83 9.52
C LYS A 30 2.71 -1.89 10.41
N ALA A 31 2.45 -0.87 11.24
CA ALA A 31 1.24 -0.81 12.06
C ALA A 31 -0.04 -0.72 11.22
N LEU A 32 0.01 -0.02 10.07
CA LEU A 32 -1.11 0.04 9.12
C LEU A 32 -1.26 -1.27 8.35
N MET A 33 -0.16 -1.92 7.99
CA MET A 33 -0.17 -3.24 7.36
C MET A 33 -0.84 -4.28 8.26
N ASP A 34 -0.43 -4.36 9.52
CA ASP A 34 -0.97 -5.31 10.50
C ASP A 34 -2.47 -5.06 10.75
N ALA A 35 -2.89 -3.79 10.86
CA ALA A 35 -4.28 -3.42 11.02
C ALA A 35 -5.17 -3.77 9.80
N ALA A 36 -4.58 -3.75 8.60
CA ALA A 36 -5.27 -4.07 7.35
C ALA A 36 -5.12 -5.54 6.93
N GLY A 37 -4.34 -6.35 7.65
CA GLY A 37 -4.03 -7.73 7.26
C GLY A 37 -3.21 -7.83 5.97
N ILE A 38 -2.36 -6.85 5.70
CA ILE A 38 -1.46 -6.80 4.54
C ILE A 38 -0.10 -7.37 4.94
N LEU A 39 0.43 -8.29 4.14
CA LEU A 39 1.74 -8.89 4.35
C LEU A 39 2.81 -8.21 3.49
N GLU A 40 4.05 -8.23 3.97
CA GLU A 40 5.19 -7.83 3.17
C GLU A 40 5.28 -8.69 1.90
N HIS A 41 5.61 -8.06 0.77
CA HIS A 41 5.60 -8.64 -0.58
C HIS A 41 4.23 -9.07 -1.12
N GLN A 42 3.13 -8.78 -0.42
CA GLN A 42 1.78 -9.04 -0.93
C GLN A 42 1.44 -8.09 -2.09
N LYS A 43 0.81 -8.62 -3.14
CA LYS A 43 0.22 -7.80 -4.21
C LYS A 43 -0.90 -6.91 -3.64
N VAL A 44 -0.84 -5.63 -3.93
CA VAL A 44 -1.86 -4.63 -3.56
C VAL A 44 -2.29 -3.82 -4.77
N GLN A 45 -3.50 -3.27 -4.66
CA GLN A 45 -4.03 -2.30 -5.60
C GLN A 45 -4.10 -0.94 -4.92
N ILE A 46 -3.57 0.09 -5.58
CA ILE A 46 -3.60 1.47 -5.12
C ILE A 46 -4.51 2.27 -6.05
N VAL A 47 -5.40 3.05 -5.44
CA VAL A 47 -6.34 3.93 -6.15
C VAL A 47 -6.10 5.35 -5.68
N ASN A 48 -5.62 6.20 -6.58
CA ASN A 48 -5.31 7.59 -6.27
C ASN A 48 -6.56 8.47 -6.46
N ASN A 49 -7.07 9.02 -5.35
CA ASN A 49 -8.27 9.86 -5.36
C ASN A 49 -8.06 11.23 -6.02
N ASN A 50 -6.81 11.70 -6.17
CA ASN A 50 -6.53 13.04 -6.69
C ASN A 50 -6.51 13.07 -8.22
N ASN A 51 -6.11 11.98 -8.88
CA ASN A 51 -5.97 11.92 -10.34
C ASN A 51 -6.69 10.71 -10.99
N GLY A 52 -7.24 9.79 -10.19
CA GLY A 52 -7.96 8.61 -10.68
C GLY A 52 -7.07 7.45 -11.12
N GLU A 53 -5.74 7.56 -11.00
CA GLU A 53 -4.81 6.50 -11.37
C GLU A 53 -5.00 5.25 -10.51
N ARG A 54 -4.79 4.11 -11.14
CA ARG A 54 -4.91 2.78 -10.53
C ARG A 54 -3.67 1.99 -10.89
N LEU A 55 -2.98 1.48 -9.88
CA LEU A 55 -1.77 0.72 -10.06
C LEU A 55 -1.77 -0.52 -9.17
N ASP A 56 -1.18 -1.57 -9.70
CA ASP A 56 -0.97 -2.84 -9.02
C ASP A 56 0.52 -2.96 -8.72
N THR A 57 0.86 -3.24 -7.48
CA THR A 57 2.25 -3.34 -7.03
C THR A 57 2.35 -4.30 -5.83
N TYR A 58 3.50 -4.36 -5.15
CA TYR A 58 3.71 -5.12 -3.93
C TYR A 58 4.19 -4.21 -2.80
N VAL A 59 4.04 -4.69 -1.56
CA VAL A 59 4.34 -3.91 -0.35
C VAL A 59 5.73 -4.23 0.18
N ILE A 60 6.42 -3.21 0.70
CA ILE A 60 7.60 -3.32 1.56
C ILE A 60 7.24 -2.71 2.93
N ALA A 61 7.68 -3.35 4.01
CA ALA A 61 7.40 -2.83 5.34
C ALA A 61 8.22 -1.58 5.64
N GLY A 62 7.54 -0.50 6.04
CA GLY A 62 8.12 0.73 6.56
C GLY A 62 8.36 0.67 8.07
N GLU A 63 8.86 1.78 8.61
CA GLU A 63 9.04 1.93 10.06
C GLU A 63 7.68 1.92 10.78
N GLU A 64 7.58 1.13 11.85
CA GLU A 64 6.34 0.94 12.62
C GLU A 64 5.93 2.22 13.35
N GLY A 65 4.68 2.66 13.17
CA GLY A 65 4.11 3.86 13.78
C GLY A 65 4.54 5.17 13.10
N SER A 66 5.27 5.11 11.99
CA SER A 66 5.71 6.28 11.23
C SER A 66 4.59 6.96 10.44
N GLY A 67 3.49 6.25 10.16
CA GLY A 67 2.45 6.66 9.21
C GLY A 67 2.91 6.70 7.75
N GLN A 68 4.09 6.15 7.43
CA GLN A 68 4.70 6.18 6.11
C GLN A 68 3.81 5.50 5.05
N ILE A 69 3.64 6.20 3.92
CA ILE A 69 3.04 5.71 2.67
C ILE A 69 3.89 6.29 1.54
N CYS A 70 4.91 5.56 1.10
CA CYS A 70 5.87 6.01 0.09
C CYS A 70 5.64 5.29 -1.25
N LEU A 71 5.55 6.06 -2.33
CA LEU A 71 5.36 5.58 -3.71
C LEU A 71 6.62 5.72 -4.56
#